data_AF-A0A6P1DBV8-F1
#
_entry.id   AF-A0A6P1DBV8-F1
#
_cell.length_a   1.000
_cell.length_b   1.000
_cell.length_c   1.000
_cell.angle_alpha   90.00
_cell.angle_beta   90.00
_cell.angle_gamma   90.00
#
_symmetry.space_group_name_H-M   'P 1'
#
loop_
_entity.id
_entity.type
_entity.pdbx_description
1 polymer ?
#
loop_
_entity_poly.entity_id
_entity_poly.type
_entity_poly.pdbx_seq_one_letter_code
_entity_poly.pdbx_strand_id
1 'polypeptide(L)'
;MAISRGFKFPVESAIAFPKRLLLMGPIGPAIKYNPDRNAAPEQLVDYDPKTGEGTGMPLWKATVTDPHEASEGKGKRASFDIFFVSRHQPVPAGEQITDEMWFIELEGLTAEPKVMGQGEFKYLGYAYRATGIKGDTNTPKANNTNGAKAAA
;
A
#
# COMPACT_ATOMS: atom_id res chain seq x y z
N MET A 1 -15.16 -20.25 -8.14
CA MET A 1 -15.14 -18.80 -8.45
C MET A 1 -14.02 -18.56 -9.45
N ALA A 2 -14.19 -17.65 -10.41
CA ALA A 2 -13.19 -17.39 -11.46
C ALA A 2 -11.95 -16.63 -10.94
N ILE A 3 -12.10 -15.86 -9.87
CA ILE A 3 -11.02 -15.11 -9.22
C ILE A 3 -10.85 -15.64 -7.80
N SER A 4 -9.61 -15.94 -7.42
CA SER A 4 -9.28 -16.42 -6.08
C SER A 4 -9.42 -15.30 -5.05
N ARG A 5 -9.75 -15.68 -3.81
CA ARG A 5 -9.75 -14.74 -2.69
C ARG A 5 -8.33 -14.22 -2.46
N GLY A 6 -8.19 -12.91 -2.27
CA GLY A 6 -6.88 -12.28 -2.08
C GLY A 6 -6.16 -11.93 -3.37
N PHE A 7 -6.80 -12.08 -4.53
CA PHE A 7 -6.26 -11.59 -5.79
C PHE A 7 -6.04 -10.07 -5.74
N LYS A 8 -4.84 -9.64 -6.16
CA LYS A 8 -4.39 -8.24 -6.15
C LYS A 8 -4.41 -7.73 -7.58
N PHE A 9 -5.36 -6.86 -7.90
CA PHE A 9 -5.49 -6.30 -9.24
C PHE A 9 -4.44 -5.21 -9.46
N PRO A 10 -3.62 -5.28 -10.52
CA PRO A 10 -2.79 -4.15 -10.90
C PRO A 10 -3.69 -2.98 -11.32
N VAL A 11 -3.37 -1.78 -10.85
CA VAL A 11 -4.09 -0.56 -11.20
C VAL A 11 -3.12 0.60 -11.28
N GLU A 12 -3.27 1.46 -12.27
CA GLU A 12 -2.44 2.66 -12.38
C GLU A 12 -2.79 3.65 -11.26
N SER A 13 -1.77 4.28 -10.66
CA SER A 13 -1.98 5.24 -9.56
C SER A 13 -2.90 6.39 -9.96
N ALA A 14 -2.81 6.88 -11.20
CA ALA A 14 -3.65 7.98 -11.68
C ALA A 14 -5.13 7.57 -11.90
N ILE A 15 -5.39 6.28 -12.11
CA ILE A 15 -6.76 5.74 -12.22
C ILE A 15 -7.36 5.60 -10.82
N ALA A 16 -6.60 5.02 -9.88
CA ALA A 16 -7.07 4.81 -8.52
C ALA A 16 -7.17 6.12 -7.71
N PHE A 17 -6.23 7.05 -7.92
CA PHE A 17 -6.10 8.30 -7.18
C PHE A 17 -5.89 9.47 -8.15
N PRO A 18 -6.96 9.98 -8.79
CA PRO A 18 -6.86 11.03 -9.82
C PRO A 18 -6.22 12.33 -9.34
N LYS A 19 -6.31 12.62 -8.03
CA LYS A 19 -5.71 13.80 -7.39
C LYS A 19 -4.37 13.52 -6.71
N ARG A 20 -3.73 12.38 -7.02
CA ARG A 20 -2.58 11.82 -6.30
C ARG A 20 -2.91 11.52 -4.84
N LEU A 21 -1.98 10.89 -4.14
CA LEU A 21 -2.08 10.70 -2.69
C LEU A 21 -1.25 11.75 -1.98
N LEU A 22 -1.77 12.25 -0.86
CA LEU A 22 -1.00 13.06 0.07
C LEU A 22 -0.35 12.14 1.11
N LEU A 23 0.97 11.99 1.06
CA LEU A 23 1.75 11.28 2.06
C LEU A 23 1.77 12.07 3.37
N MET A 24 1.42 11.38 4.47
CA MET A 24 1.34 11.94 5.81
C MET A 24 2.50 11.39 6.65
N GLY A 25 3.59 12.14 6.74
CA GLY A 25 4.76 11.78 7.55
C GLY A 25 5.69 10.76 6.90
N PRO A 26 6.64 10.21 7.68
CA PRO A 26 7.66 9.33 7.15
C PRO A 26 7.11 7.95 6.79
N ILE A 27 7.74 7.34 5.78
CA ILE A 27 7.54 5.93 5.44
C ILE A 27 8.38 5.11 6.41
N GLY A 28 7.79 4.18 7.15
CA GLY A 28 8.49 3.40 8.19
C GLY A 28 8.40 1.88 7.97
N PRO A 29 9.17 1.06 8.70
CA PRO A 29 8.99 -0.39 8.66
C PRO A 29 7.59 -0.76 9.17
N ALA A 30 6.91 -1.65 8.46
CA ALA A 30 5.65 -2.20 8.94
C ALA A 30 5.91 -3.17 10.08
N ILE A 31 5.71 -2.74 11.33
CA ILE A 31 5.98 -3.58 12.50
C ILE A 31 4.81 -4.53 12.77
N LYS A 32 5.13 -5.80 13.00
CA LYS A 32 4.19 -6.83 13.43
C LYS A 32 3.68 -6.50 14.81
N TYR A 33 2.36 -6.57 15.00
CA TYR A 33 1.77 -6.41 16.31
C TYR A 33 2.24 -7.53 17.25
N ASN A 34 2.77 -7.16 18.41
CA ASN A 34 3.15 -8.07 19.47
C ASN A 34 2.42 -7.69 20.77
N PRO A 35 1.69 -8.61 21.42
CA PRO A 35 1.07 -8.34 22.72
C PRO A 35 2.10 -8.10 23.83
N ASP A 36 3.31 -8.66 23.73
CA ASP A 36 4.41 -8.33 24.63
C ASP A 36 5.08 -7.03 24.18
N ARG A 37 4.90 -5.97 24.98
CA ARG A 37 5.45 -4.64 24.72
C ARG A 37 6.98 -4.57 24.85
N ASN A 38 7.61 -5.55 25.49
CA ASN A 38 9.06 -5.58 25.68
C ASN A 38 9.78 -6.38 24.59
N ALA A 39 9.04 -7.07 23.72
CA ALA A 39 9.63 -7.82 22.63
C ALA A 39 10.29 -6.89 21.60
N ALA A 40 11.38 -7.36 21.00
CA ALA A 40 12.03 -6.64 19.92
C ALA A 40 11.06 -6.44 18.75
N PRO A 41 10.98 -5.22 18.16
CA PRO A 41 10.14 -4.97 17.00
C PRO A 41 10.53 -5.87 15.82
N GLU A 42 9.57 -6.64 15.33
CA GLU A 42 9.74 -7.50 14.15
C GLU A 42 9.07 -6.83 12.95
N GLN A 43 9.83 -6.56 11.88
CA GLN A 43 9.26 -6.04 10.64
C GLN A 43 8.52 -7.15 9.90
N LEU A 44 7.34 -6.83 9.39
CA LEU A 44 6.55 -7.71 8.53
C LEU A 44 7.25 -7.91 7.20
N VAL A 45 7.12 -9.13 6.68
CA VAL A 45 7.56 -9.52 5.33
C VAL A 45 6.34 -9.95 4.51
N ASP A 46 6.40 -9.74 3.20
CA ASP A 46 5.37 -10.19 2.27
C ASP A 46 5.47 -11.71 2.05
N TYR A 47 4.90 -12.47 2.97
CA TYR A 47 4.88 -13.93 2.94
C TYR A 47 3.63 -14.46 3.65
N ASP A 48 2.86 -15.31 2.96
CA ASP A 48 1.77 -16.07 3.55
C ASP A 48 2.26 -17.49 3.90
N PRO A 49 2.41 -17.83 5.20
CA PRO A 49 2.89 -19.15 5.60
C PRO A 49 1.92 -20.28 5.29
N LYS A 50 0.64 -20.00 5.02
CA LYS A 50 -0.35 -21.04 4.70
C LYS A 50 -0.30 -21.47 3.25
N THR A 51 -0.05 -20.53 2.34
CA THR A 51 0.01 -20.81 0.90
C THR A 51 1.45 -20.94 0.40
N GLY A 52 2.43 -20.46 1.17
CA GLY A 52 3.84 -20.37 0.75
C GLY A 52 4.07 -19.27 -0.30
N GLU A 53 3.07 -18.42 -0.53
CA GLU A 53 3.12 -17.36 -1.54
C GLU A 53 3.60 -16.03 -0.95
N GLY A 54 4.22 -15.20 -1.77
CA GLY A 54 4.71 -13.89 -1.39
C GLY A 54 6.08 -13.62 -1.96
N THR A 55 6.51 -12.36 -1.90
CA THR A 55 7.81 -11.95 -2.44
C THR A 55 8.96 -12.15 -1.46
N GLY A 56 8.67 -12.37 -0.17
CA GLY A 56 9.67 -12.42 0.91
C GLY A 56 10.33 -11.07 1.20
N MET A 57 9.87 -9.98 0.57
CA MET A 57 10.41 -8.64 0.77
C MET A 57 9.86 -8.01 2.05
N PRO A 58 10.63 -7.11 2.70
CA PRO A 58 10.12 -6.36 3.83
C PRO A 58 8.96 -5.45 3.42
N LEU A 59 8.02 -5.29 4.34
CA LEU A 59 6.91 -4.36 4.20
C LEU A 59 7.27 -3.03 4.83
N TRP A 60 7.03 -1.95 4.10
CA TRP A 60 7.08 -0.59 4.60
C TRP A 60 5.67 -0.03 4.66
N LYS A 61 5.40 0.82 5.63
CA LYS A 61 4.08 1.39 5.89
C LYS A 61 4.15 2.91 5.80
N ALA A 62 3.15 3.49 5.16
CA ALA A 62 2.93 4.93 5.21
C ALA A 62 1.45 5.25 5.41
N THR A 63 1.17 6.37 6.07
CA THR A 63 -0.18 6.92 6.12
C THR A 63 -0.34 7.85 4.93
N VAL A 64 -1.42 7.70 4.18
CA VAL A 64 -1.75 8.57 3.04
C VAL A 64 -3.18 9.09 3.18
N THR A 65 -3.44 10.23 2.57
CA THR A 65 -4.79 10.79 2.41
C THR A 65 -5.10 10.95 0.94
N ASP A 66 -6.26 10.45 0.49
CA ASP A 66 -6.80 10.69 -0.85
C ASP A 66 -7.65 11.97 -0.88
N PRO A 67 -7.17 13.06 -1.53
CA PRO A 67 -7.93 14.29 -1.66
C PRO A 67 -9.19 14.13 -2.51
N HIS A 68 -9.26 13.15 -3.42
CA HIS A 68 -10.45 12.90 -4.24
C HIS A 68 -11.61 12.41 -3.36
N GLU A 69 -11.42 11.33 -2.61
CA GLU A 69 -12.39 10.82 -1.65
C GLU A 69 -12.71 11.84 -0.54
N ALA A 70 -11.73 12.61 -0.06
CA ALA A 70 -11.97 13.69 0.91
C ALA A 70 -12.93 14.75 0.35
N SER A 71 -12.76 15.13 -0.92
CA SER A 71 -13.61 16.12 -1.59
C SER A 71 -15.04 15.65 -1.85
N GLU A 72 -15.30 14.34 -1.81
CA GLU A 72 -16.65 13.75 -1.92
C GLU A 72 -17.37 13.61 -0.56
N GLY A 73 -16.81 14.17 0.52
CA GLY A 73 -17.41 14.11 1.86
C GLY A 73 -17.17 12.79 2.60
N LYS A 74 -16.32 11.90 2.05
CA LYS A 74 -15.98 10.60 2.68
C LYS A 74 -14.68 10.69 3.51
N GLY A 75 -14.48 11.81 4.21
CA GLY A 75 -13.23 12.10 4.94
C GLY A 75 -12.76 11.00 5.90
N LYS A 76 -13.67 10.26 6.54
CA LYS A 76 -13.33 9.11 7.42
C LYS A 76 -12.64 7.94 6.70
N ARG A 77 -12.72 7.88 5.37
CA ARG A 77 -12.13 6.83 4.52
C ARG A 77 -10.98 7.34 3.66
N ALA A 78 -10.84 8.66 3.55
CA ALA A 78 -9.83 9.30 2.74
C ALA A 78 -8.41 9.01 3.25
N SER A 79 -8.23 8.91 4.57
CA SER A 79 -6.94 8.57 5.17
C SER A 79 -6.84 7.08 5.47
N PHE A 80 -5.80 6.44 4.95
CA PHE A 80 -5.55 5.01 5.14
C PHE A 80 -4.05 4.69 5.10
N ASP A 81 -3.72 3.48 5.55
CA ASP A 81 -2.37 2.95 5.47
C ASP A 81 -2.13 2.25 4.14
N ILE A 82 -1.03 2.58 3.47
CA ILE A 82 -0.51 1.82 2.34
C ILE A 82 0.73 1.03 2.74
N PHE A 83 0.88 -0.16 2.16
CA PHE A 83 2.09 -0.96 2.30
C PHE A 83 2.93 -0.98 1.02
N PHE A 84 4.22 -0.74 1.17
CA PHE A 84 5.20 -0.93 0.10
C PHE A 84 5.90 -2.27 0.25
N VAL A 85 5.97 -3.02 -0.83
CA VAL A 85 6.67 -4.30 -0.93
C VAL A 85 7.99 -4.05 -1.66
N SER A 86 9.07 -3.82 -0.91
CA SER A 86 10.36 -3.47 -1.47
C SER A 86 11.49 -3.86 -0.55
N ARG A 87 12.64 -4.22 -1.14
CA ARG A 87 13.89 -4.49 -0.40
C ARG A 87 14.40 -3.27 0.37
N HIS A 88 14.14 -2.07 -0.14
CA HIS A 88 14.60 -0.81 0.44
C HIS A 88 13.42 0.09 0.80
N GLN A 89 13.60 0.91 1.83
CA GLN A 89 12.62 1.89 2.27
C GLN A 89 12.34 2.89 1.14
N PRO A 90 11.09 3.04 0.68
CA PRO A 90 10.78 4.08 -0.27
C PRO A 90 11.08 5.46 0.31
N VAL A 91 11.62 6.35 -0.52
CA VAL A 91 11.85 7.75 -0.17
C VAL A 91 10.74 8.60 -0.79
N PRO A 92 10.15 9.56 -0.05
CA PRO A 92 9.17 10.48 -0.63
C PRO A 92 9.72 11.18 -1.87
N ALA A 93 8.92 11.20 -2.93
CA ALA A 93 9.23 11.86 -4.19
C ALA A 93 7.95 12.45 -4.77
N GLY A 94 8.07 13.59 -5.45
CA GLY A 94 6.94 14.32 -6.03
C GLY A 94 6.92 15.78 -5.61
N GLU A 95 5.73 16.33 -5.43
CA GLU A 95 5.56 17.72 -5.02
C GLU A 95 5.52 17.81 -3.49
N GLN A 96 6.49 18.53 -2.93
CA GLN A 96 6.58 18.74 -1.49
C GLN A 96 5.66 19.89 -1.05
N ILE A 97 4.81 19.63 -0.06
CA ILE A 97 3.91 20.64 0.52
C ILE A 97 4.50 21.20 1.82
N THR A 98 5.04 20.31 2.66
CA THR A 98 5.79 20.66 3.87
C THR A 98 6.96 19.70 4.03
N ASP A 99 7.78 19.88 5.07
CA ASP A 99 8.90 18.97 5.37
C ASP A 99 8.46 17.50 5.55
N GLU A 100 7.20 17.26 5.95
CA GLU A 100 6.65 15.93 6.24
C GLU A 100 5.52 15.50 5.30
N MET A 101 5.14 16.33 4.33
CA MET A 101 3.98 16.08 3.47
C MET A 101 4.32 16.24 2.00
N TRP A 102 3.93 15.23 1.21
CA TRP A 102 4.24 15.14 -0.22
C TRP A 102 3.03 14.67 -1.01
N PHE A 103 2.77 15.25 -2.17
CA PHE A 103 1.96 14.58 -3.17
C PHE A 103 2.79 13.52 -3.90
N ILE A 104 2.32 12.28 -3.85
CA ILE A 104 3.02 11.12 -4.39
C ILE A 104 2.18 10.41 -5.45
N GLU A 105 2.86 9.85 -6.45
CA GLU A 105 2.31 8.88 -7.40
C GLU A 105 2.92 7.51 -7.11
N LEU A 106 2.11 6.46 -7.04
CA LEU A 106 2.57 5.13 -6.67
C LEU A 106 3.03 4.33 -7.90
N GLU A 107 4.07 3.51 -7.73
CA GLU A 107 4.52 2.53 -8.71
C GLU A 107 4.16 1.09 -8.28
N GLY A 108 3.84 0.24 -9.24
CA GLY A 108 3.48 -1.16 -8.98
C GLY A 108 2.23 -1.31 -8.09
N LEU A 109 1.30 -0.35 -8.18
CA LEU A 109 0.11 -0.31 -7.36
C LEU A 109 -0.81 -1.50 -7.67
N THR A 110 -1.25 -2.14 -6.60
CA THR A 110 -2.25 -3.20 -6.62
C THR A 110 -3.35 -2.92 -5.61
N ALA A 111 -4.57 -3.35 -5.94
CA ALA A 111 -5.74 -3.24 -5.10
C ALA A 111 -6.34 -4.63 -4.83
N GLU A 112 -6.50 -4.96 -3.55
CA GLU A 112 -7.16 -6.19 -3.09
C GLU A 112 -8.55 -5.83 -2.55
N PRO A 113 -9.66 -6.34 -3.14
CA PRO A 113 -10.99 -6.10 -2.61
C PRO A 113 -11.15 -6.69 -1.21
N LYS A 114 -11.61 -5.89 -0.25
CA LYS A 114 -11.90 -6.33 1.12
C LYS A 114 -13.24 -5.81 1.61
N VAL A 115 -13.89 -6.62 2.45
CA VAL A 115 -15.05 -6.17 3.22
C VAL A 115 -14.53 -5.36 4.40
N MET A 116 -14.88 -4.08 4.42
CA MET A 116 -14.49 -3.10 5.43
C MET A 116 -15.71 -2.72 6.27
N GLY A 117 -15.49 -1.99 7.38
CA GLY A 117 -16.56 -1.58 8.30
C GLY A 117 -16.85 -2.60 9.41
N GLN A 118 -17.81 -2.26 10.28
CA GLN A 118 -18.15 -3.06 11.46
C GLN A 118 -19.66 -3.30 11.55
N GLY A 119 -20.05 -4.44 12.12
CA GLY A 119 -21.45 -4.82 12.31
C GLY A 119 -22.23 -4.83 10.98
N GLU A 120 -23.31 -4.05 10.95
CA GLU A 120 -24.20 -3.89 9.79
C GLU A 120 -23.67 -2.88 8.76
N PHE A 121 -22.72 -2.01 9.14
CA PHE A 121 -22.17 -0.96 8.27
C PHE A 121 -20.97 -1.44 7.45
N LYS A 122 -21.07 -2.65 6.90
CA LYS A 122 -20.03 -3.24 6.05
C LYS A 122 -20.13 -2.70 4.63
N TYR A 123 -18.98 -2.49 4.00
CA TYR A 123 -18.91 -2.03 2.61
C TYR A 123 -17.71 -2.66 1.90
N LEU A 124 -17.74 -2.67 0.58
CA LEU A 124 -16.59 -3.05 -0.23
C LEU A 124 -15.59 -1.90 -0.24
N GLY A 125 -14.37 -2.18 0.19
CA GLY A 125 -13.22 -1.29 0.04
C GLY A 125 -12.05 -2.04 -0.59
N TYR A 126 -10.90 -1.39 -0.62
CA TYR A 126 -9.67 -1.96 -1.18
C TYR A 126 -8.52 -1.78 -0.20
N ALA A 127 -7.69 -2.82 -0.07
CA ALA A 127 -6.37 -2.72 0.53
C ALA A 127 -5.36 -2.47 -0.58
N TYR A 128 -4.59 -1.38 -0.47
CA TYR A 128 -3.62 -0.98 -1.47
C TYR A 128 -2.21 -1.42 -1.09
N ARG A 129 -1.46 -1.85 -2.09
CA ARG A 129 -0.02 -2.09 -1.98
C ARG A 129 0.71 -1.54 -3.19
N ALA A 130 1.92 -1.05 -3.00
CA ALA A 130 2.78 -0.54 -4.07
C ALA A 130 4.19 -1.14 -3.96
N THR A 131 5.01 -1.02 -5.00
CA THR A 131 6.44 -1.38 -4.94
C THR A 131 7.32 -0.16 -4.64
N GLY A 132 6.83 1.05 -4.93
CA GLY A 132 7.58 2.29 -4.73
C GLY A 132 6.76 3.53 -5.02
N ILE A 133 7.47 4.66 -5.11
CA ILE A 133 6.93 5.97 -5.46
C ILE A 133 7.60 6.44 -6.75
N LYS A 134 6.83 7.03 -7.66
CA LYS A 134 7.37 7.55 -8.91
C LYS A 134 8.35 8.68 -8.64
N GLY A 135 9.59 8.52 -9.09
CA GLY A 135 10.69 9.45 -8.82
C GLY A 135 11.52 9.11 -7.57
N ASP A 136 11.15 8.06 -6.83
CA ASP A 136 11.99 7.47 -5.80
C ASP A 136 13.27 6.89 -6.44
N THR A 137 14.39 7.06 -5.74
CA THR A 137 15.71 6.59 -6.14
C THR A 137 16.18 5.38 -5.33
N ASN A 138 15.44 4.99 -4.28
CA ASN A 138 15.83 3.93 -3.36
C ASN A 138 15.11 2.60 -3.66
N THR A 139 13.90 2.63 -4.24
CA THR A 139 13.19 1.42 -4.65
C THR A 139 13.45 1.04 -6.12
N PRO A 140 13.50 -0.27 -6.45
CA PRO A 140 13.51 -0.70 -7.84
C PRO A 140 12.24 -0.27 -8.55
N LYS A 141 12.36 0.27 -9.77
CA LYS A 141 11.20 0.63 -10.59
C LYS A 141 10.34 -0.60 -10.87
N ALA A 142 9.03 -0.41 -10.85
CA ALA A 142 8.10 -1.48 -11.13
C ALA A 142 8.28 -1.98 -12.58
N ASN A 143 8.77 -3.21 -12.74
CA ASN A 143 8.67 -3.91 -14.01
C ASN A 143 7.25 -4.52 -14.08
N ASN A 144 6.40 -3.99 -14.96
CA ASN A 144 5.03 -4.46 -15.18
C ASN A 144 4.91 -5.93 -15.67
N THR A 145 6.00 -6.71 -15.64
CA THR A 145 6.09 -8.10 -16.12
C THR A 145 5.70 -9.14 -15.07
N ASN A 146 5.53 -8.80 -13.79
CA ASN A 146 5.25 -9.80 -12.74
C ASN A 146 3.78 -10.28 -12.68
N GLY A 147 2.87 -9.64 -13.43
CA GLY A 147 1.50 -10.14 -13.60
C GLY A 147 1.40 -11.45 -14.41
N ALA A 148 2.48 -11.85 -15.09
CA ALA A 148 2.49 -13.02 -15.97
C ALA A 148 3.05 -14.31 -15.32
N LYS A 149 3.62 -14.26 -14.11
CA LYS A 149 4.31 -15.42 -13.50
C LYS A 149 3.49 -16.21 -12.48
N ALA A 150 2.23 -15.85 -12.25
CA ALA A 150 1.31 -16.60 -11.39
C ALA A 150 0.44 -17.63 -12.14
N ALA A 151 0.72 -17.87 -13.42
CA ALA A 151 0.03 -18.86 -14.24
C ALA A 151 1.04 -19.70 -15.02
N ALA A 152 1.74 -20.60 -14.32
CA ALA A 152 2.43 -21.74 -14.90
C ALA A 152 2.48 -22.87 -13.87
#